data_AF-A0A831UBZ9-F1
#
_entry.id   AF-A0A831UBZ9-F1
#
_cell.length_a   1.000
_cell.length_b   1.000
_cell.length_c   1.000
_cell.angle_alpha   90.00
_cell.angle_beta   90.00
_cell.angle_gamma   90.00
#
_symmetry.space_group_name_H-M   'P 1'
#
loop_
_entity.id
_entity.type
_entity.pdbx_description
1 polymer ?
#
loop_
_entity_poly.entity_id
_entity_poly.type
_entity_poly.pdbx_seq_one_letter_code
_entity_poly.pdbx_strand_id
1 'polypeptide(L)'
;GMAKAGLIPFVSTFSVFATLRAGEFLRTDICYQNLNCKIIATHSGTSFGPAGTTHHATEDLSVVRALANLTVIVPADGHETANAVKASLDVDGPVYIRIGRGFEPVVYENDQYGFEIGKAVEMHAGTDITVIACGPSVYHATQAADILEKEDGLSVRVLNLHTLKPIDEAAIMAAVEDTRRIVTFEDHNIIGGLGTAVADVIAASGKGCAFEKVGIPDEYSMIGYPEDIQNHYRIDTDGILEKVRQVMGRDFEEDEDWEDEV
;
A
#
# COMPACT_ATOMS: atom_id res chain seq x y z
N GLY A 1 23.66 -4.89 -15.84
CA GLY A 1 24.34 -5.81 -16.77
C GLY A 1 23.42 -6.27 -17.88
N MET A 2 22.59 -7.29 -17.62
CA MET A 2 21.65 -7.87 -18.60
C MET A 2 20.74 -6.84 -19.29
N ALA A 3 20.21 -5.86 -18.55
CA ALA A 3 19.41 -4.77 -19.11
C ALA A 3 20.15 -3.98 -20.21
N LYS A 4 21.45 -3.68 -20.02
CA LYS A 4 22.27 -3.00 -21.04
C LYS A 4 22.56 -3.87 -22.27
N ALA A 5 22.37 -5.19 -22.16
CA ALA A 5 22.50 -6.12 -23.27
C ALA A 5 21.16 -6.37 -24.00
N GLY A 6 20.10 -5.61 -23.69
CA GLY A 6 18.80 -5.72 -24.33
C GLY A 6 17.88 -6.80 -23.76
N LEU A 7 18.19 -7.35 -22.58
CA LEU A 7 17.32 -8.29 -21.86
C LEU A 7 16.47 -7.56 -20.81
N ILE A 8 15.38 -8.18 -20.36
CA ILE A 8 14.57 -7.69 -19.24
C ILE A 8 14.78 -8.62 -18.03
N PRO A 9 15.74 -8.34 -17.13
CA PRO A 9 16.00 -9.19 -15.97
C PRO A 9 14.90 -9.03 -14.90
N PHE A 10 14.40 -10.17 -14.42
CA PHE A 10 13.66 -10.27 -13.16
C PHE A 10 14.61 -10.75 -12.07
N VAL A 11 14.79 -9.94 -11.02
CA VAL A 11 15.65 -10.23 -9.87
C VAL A 11 14.78 -10.49 -8.66
N SER A 12 14.94 -11.65 -8.01
CA SER A 12 14.16 -12.04 -6.85
C SER A 12 15.05 -12.21 -5.61
N THR A 13 14.64 -11.58 -4.50
CA THR A 13 15.23 -11.73 -3.17
C THR A 13 14.23 -11.26 -2.11
N PHE A 14 14.61 -11.23 -0.83
CA PHE A 14 13.72 -10.71 0.21
C PHE A 14 13.74 -9.18 0.19
N SER A 15 12.61 -8.56 0.53
CA SER A 15 12.43 -7.11 0.52
C SER A 15 13.50 -6.40 1.32
N VAL A 16 13.80 -6.88 2.53
CA VAL A 16 14.88 -6.34 3.38
C VAL A 16 16.27 -6.39 2.71
N PHE A 17 16.55 -7.43 1.92
CA PHE A 17 17.83 -7.55 1.22
C PHE A 17 17.86 -6.74 -0.08
N ALA A 18 16.74 -6.67 -0.80
CA ALA A 18 16.60 -5.85 -2.00
C ALA A 18 16.82 -4.36 -1.70
N THR A 19 16.37 -3.89 -0.53
CA THR A 19 16.36 -2.47 -0.19
C THR A 19 17.49 -2.06 0.75
N LEU A 20 17.77 -2.80 1.82
CA LEU A 20 18.77 -2.39 2.81
C LEU A 20 20.18 -2.89 2.46
N ARG A 21 20.29 -4.11 1.93
CA ARG A 21 21.60 -4.68 1.55
C ARG A 21 22.01 -4.30 0.14
N ALA A 22 21.09 -4.41 -0.81
CA ALA A 22 21.33 -4.10 -2.21
C ALA A 22 20.92 -2.67 -2.60
N GLY A 23 20.50 -1.83 -1.65
CA GLY A 23 19.94 -0.50 -1.91
C GLY A 23 20.86 0.42 -2.72
N GLU A 24 22.17 0.36 -2.50
CA GLU A 24 23.14 1.16 -3.26
C GLU A 24 23.18 0.72 -4.73
N PHE A 25 23.17 -0.57 -5.02
CA PHE A 25 23.08 -1.12 -6.38
C PHE A 25 21.72 -0.81 -7.01
N LEU A 26 20.62 -0.95 -6.26
CA LEU A 26 19.29 -0.60 -6.74
C LEU A 26 19.22 0.89 -7.12
N ARG A 27 19.78 1.77 -6.30
CA ARG A 27 19.83 3.22 -6.54
C ARG A 27 20.75 3.59 -7.70
N THR A 28 22.03 3.23 -7.63
CA THR A 28 23.08 3.74 -8.50
C THR A 28 23.18 2.97 -9.81
N ASP A 29 23.08 1.65 -9.76
CA ASP A 29 23.28 0.81 -10.96
C ASP A 29 21.99 0.64 -11.76
N ILE A 30 20.83 0.68 -11.11
CA ILE A 30 19.53 0.46 -11.76
C ILE A 30 18.76 1.78 -11.91
N CYS A 31 18.36 2.41 -10.81
CA CYS A 31 17.43 3.55 -10.82
C CYS A 31 18.03 4.79 -11.49
N TYR A 32 19.26 5.17 -11.13
CA TYR A 32 19.94 6.34 -11.68
C TYR A 32 20.14 6.26 -13.20
N GLN A 33 20.33 5.05 -13.72
CA GLN A 33 20.50 4.79 -15.15
C GLN A 33 19.18 4.48 -15.88
N ASN A 34 18.05 4.52 -15.17
CA ASN A 34 16.72 4.11 -15.64
C ASN A 34 16.74 2.74 -16.36
N LEU A 35 17.47 1.76 -15.83
CA LEU A 35 17.57 0.45 -16.48
C LEU A 35 16.26 -0.33 -16.34
N ASN A 36 15.84 -0.98 -17.43
CA ASN A 36 14.67 -1.84 -17.47
C ASN A 36 14.90 -3.16 -16.71
N CYS A 37 14.83 -3.10 -15.37
CA CYS A 37 15.02 -4.21 -14.44
C CYS A 37 13.79 -4.36 -13.54
N LYS A 38 13.31 -5.60 -13.34
CA LYS A 38 12.15 -5.87 -12.48
C LYS A 38 12.61 -6.56 -11.20
N ILE A 39 12.30 -5.99 -10.05
CA ILE A 39 12.69 -6.48 -8.74
C ILE A 39 11.45 -7.09 -8.09
N ILE A 40 11.48 -8.40 -7.89
CA ILE A 40 10.45 -9.15 -7.15
C ILE A 40 10.95 -9.34 -5.72
N ALA A 41 10.51 -8.44 -4.85
CA ALA A 41 10.91 -8.36 -3.46
C ALA A 41 9.91 -9.14 -2.59
N THR A 42 10.32 -10.31 -2.13
CA THR A 42 9.46 -11.25 -1.37
C THR A 42 9.61 -11.05 0.15
N HIS A 43 8.83 -11.76 0.96
CA HIS A 43 8.93 -11.72 2.42
C HIS A 43 8.84 -10.28 2.96
N SER A 44 7.96 -9.46 2.36
CA SER A 44 7.77 -8.08 2.77
C SER A 44 7.06 -7.96 4.12
N GLY A 45 7.18 -6.79 4.76
CA GLY A 45 6.47 -6.49 6.00
C GLY A 45 6.76 -7.53 7.07
N THR A 46 5.71 -8.05 7.69
CA THR A 46 5.76 -9.02 8.80
C THR A 46 5.45 -10.46 8.36
N SER A 47 5.29 -10.68 7.05
CA SER A 47 4.88 -11.97 6.47
C SER A 47 5.78 -13.17 6.78
N PHE A 48 7.03 -12.94 7.22
CA PHE A 48 7.94 -14.02 7.61
C PHE A 48 7.83 -14.42 9.08
N GLY A 49 7.03 -13.72 9.89
CA GLY A 49 6.65 -14.07 11.27
C GLY A 49 7.83 -14.44 12.19
N PRO A 50 8.14 -15.73 12.37
CA PRO A 50 9.21 -16.20 13.26
C PRO A 50 10.62 -15.69 12.96
N ALA A 51 10.89 -15.14 11.76
CA ALA A 51 12.22 -14.63 11.41
C ALA A 51 12.54 -13.27 12.06
N GLY A 52 11.51 -12.52 12.47
CA GLY A 52 11.62 -11.26 13.19
C GLY A 52 12.26 -10.13 12.40
N THR A 53 12.52 -9.02 13.10
CA THR A 53 13.03 -7.75 12.55
C THR A 53 14.24 -7.88 11.61
N THR A 54 15.12 -8.87 11.80
CA THR A 54 16.26 -9.06 10.88
C THR A 54 15.86 -9.43 9.45
N HIS A 55 14.64 -9.95 9.27
CA HIS A 55 14.07 -10.39 8.01
C HIS A 55 12.77 -9.67 7.64
N HIS A 56 12.07 -9.08 8.62
CA HIS A 56 10.91 -8.24 8.35
C HIS A 56 11.34 -6.98 7.61
N ALA A 57 10.61 -6.65 6.55
CA ALA A 57 10.90 -5.51 5.70
C ALA A 57 9.88 -4.42 6.00
N THR A 58 10.11 -3.70 7.09
CA THR A 58 9.19 -2.70 7.63
C THR A 58 9.49 -1.28 7.17
N GLU A 59 10.65 -1.06 6.54
CA GLU A 59 11.10 0.24 6.01
C GLU A 59 11.34 0.22 4.49
N ASP A 60 11.05 -0.91 3.84
CA ASP A 60 11.43 -1.13 2.45
C ASP A 60 10.73 -0.14 1.50
N LEU A 61 9.45 0.15 1.72
CA LEU A 61 8.70 1.14 0.95
C LEU A 61 9.27 2.55 1.12
N SER A 62 9.64 2.93 2.35
CA SER A 62 10.25 4.24 2.63
C SER A 62 11.56 4.43 1.87
N VAL A 63 12.37 3.38 1.77
CA VAL A 63 13.61 3.40 0.99
C VAL A 63 13.30 3.51 -0.51
N VAL A 64 12.46 2.64 -1.06
CA VAL A 64 12.30 2.54 -2.52
C VAL A 64 11.49 3.68 -3.11
N ARG A 65 10.50 4.21 -2.39
CA ARG A 65 9.70 5.37 -2.85
C ARG A 65 10.57 6.60 -3.10
N ALA A 66 11.62 6.78 -2.31
CA ALA A 66 12.58 7.88 -2.45
C ALA A 66 13.51 7.73 -3.68
N LEU A 67 13.62 6.54 -4.30
CA LEU A 67 14.48 6.33 -5.45
C LEU A 67 13.83 6.88 -6.73
N ALA A 68 14.51 7.77 -7.44
CA ALA A 68 14.04 8.31 -8.72
C ALA A 68 13.82 7.20 -9.76
N ASN A 69 12.91 7.43 -10.72
CA ASN A 69 12.54 6.52 -11.82
C ASN A 69 11.90 5.17 -11.42
N LEU A 70 11.94 4.78 -10.14
CA LEU A 70 11.42 3.49 -9.70
C LEU A 70 9.89 3.49 -9.60
N THR A 71 9.25 2.56 -10.32
CA THR A 71 7.83 2.23 -10.11
C THR A 71 7.70 1.26 -8.93
N VAL A 72 6.76 1.50 -8.01
CA VAL A 72 6.58 0.70 -6.80
C VAL A 72 5.16 0.14 -6.74
N ILE A 73 5.05 -1.18 -6.75
CA ILE A 73 3.78 -1.92 -6.75
C ILE A 73 3.75 -2.86 -5.53
N VAL A 74 2.62 -2.92 -4.84
CA VAL A 74 2.36 -3.71 -3.63
C VAL A 74 1.06 -4.50 -3.84
N PRO A 75 1.10 -5.61 -4.60
CA PRO A 75 -0.08 -6.41 -4.90
C PRO A 75 -0.76 -6.97 -3.65
N ALA A 76 -2.09 -6.98 -3.64
CA ALA A 76 -2.92 -7.47 -2.56
C ALA A 76 -2.87 -9.00 -2.41
N ASP A 77 -2.86 -9.73 -3.53
CA ASP A 77 -2.90 -11.19 -3.56
C ASP A 77 -2.14 -11.78 -4.77
N GLY A 78 -2.30 -13.09 -4.99
CA GLY A 78 -1.69 -13.81 -6.09
C GLY A 78 -2.19 -13.40 -7.49
N HIS A 79 -3.46 -13.00 -7.64
CA HIS A 79 -4.02 -12.55 -8.91
C HIS A 79 -3.49 -11.18 -9.29
N GLU A 80 -3.50 -10.24 -8.35
CA GLU A 80 -2.90 -8.92 -8.56
C GLU A 80 -1.38 -9.01 -8.76
N THR A 81 -0.70 -9.95 -8.11
CA THR A 81 0.73 -10.20 -8.35
C THR A 81 0.98 -10.65 -9.79
N ALA A 82 0.15 -11.55 -10.33
CA ALA A 82 0.25 -11.98 -11.72
C ALA A 82 0.06 -10.80 -12.69
N ASN A 83 -0.90 -9.91 -12.41
CA ASN A 83 -1.14 -8.70 -13.19
C ASN A 83 0.01 -7.69 -13.08
N ALA A 84 0.53 -7.44 -11.87
CA ALA A 84 1.67 -6.57 -11.65
C ALA A 84 2.91 -7.03 -12.43
N VAL A 85 3.19 -8.35 -12.43
CA VAL A 85 4.30 -8.92 -13.21
C VAL A 85 4.09 -8.72 -14.71
N LYS A 86 2.89 -9.01 -15.23
CA LYS A 86 2.56 -8.82 -16.65
C LYS A 86 2.70 -7.35 -17.05
N ALA A 87 2.04 -6.44 -16.33
CA ALA A 87 2.06 -5.00 -16.60
C ALA A 87 3.46 -4.39 -16.46
N SER A 88 4.31 -4.95 -15.60
CA SER A 88 5.69 -4.46 -15.45
C SER A 88 6.52 -4.59 -16.73
N LEU A 89 6.15 -5.48 -17.66
CA LEU A 89 6.83 -5.64 -18.95
C LEU A 89 6.65 -4.42 -19.87
N ASP A 90 5.55 -3.69 -19.71
CA ASP A 90 5.23 -2.50 -20.50
C ASP A 90 5.88 -1.22 -19.94
N VAL A 91 6.52 -1.30 -18.76
CA VAL A 91 7.26 -0.20 -18.16
C VAL A 91 8.70 -0.18 -18.68
N ASP A 92 9.09 0.87 -19.40
CA ASP A 92 10.49 1.09 -19.77
C ASP A 92 11.28 1.77 -18.64
N GLY A 93 11.72 0.94 -17.69
CA GLY A 93 12.41 1.39 -16.50
C GLY A 93 12.31 0.38 -15.35
N PRO A 94 12.85 0.73 -14.18
CA PRO A 94 12.89 -0.16 -13.06
C PRO A 94 11.54 -0.25 -12.35
N VAL A 95 11.17 -1.47 -11.94
CA VAL A 95 9.94 -1.76 -11.20
C VAL A 95 10.28 -2.57 -9.96
N TYR A 96 9.76 -2.17 -8.81
CA TYR A 96 9.80 -2.91 -7.55
C TYR A 96 8.40 -3.44 -7.24
N ILE A 97 8.27 -4.77 -7.17
CA ILE A 97 7.03 -5.47 -6.83
C ILE A 97 7.23 -6.11 -5.45
N ARG A 98 6.54 -5.56 -4.44
CA ARG A 98 6.59 -5.98 -3.04
C ARG A 98 5.53 -7.04 -2.78
N ILE A 99 5.96 -8.26 -2.49
CA ILE A 99 5.07 -9.37 -2.15
C ILE A 99 5.48 -10.00 -0.81
N GLY A 100 4.52 -10.57 -0.11
CA GLY A 100 4.78 -11.27 1.14
C GLY A 100 5.40 -12.64 0.92
N ARG A 101 5.03 -13.62 1.74
CA ARG A 101 5.62 -14.97 1.74
C ARG A 101 4.91 -15.93 0.78
N GLY A 102 3.75 -15.54 0.23
CA GLY A 102 2.95 -16.35 -0.68
C GLY A 102 1.81 -17.12 -0.01
N PHE A 103 1.36 -16.65 1.16
CA PHE A 103 0.21 -17.19 1.89
C PHE A 103 -0.88 -16.13 2.10
N GLU A 104 -0.80 -15.02 1.36
CA GLU A 104 -1.77 -13.95 1.44
C GLU A 104 -3.15 -14.46 0.96
N PRO A 105 -4.23 -14.09 1.66
CA PRO A 105 -5.57 -14.50 1.27
C PRO A 105 -5.93 -13.92 -0.09
N VAL A 106 -6.72 -14.66 -0.85
CA VAL A 106 -7.22 -14.23 -2.16
C VAL A 106 -8.32 -13.19 -1.95
N VAL A 107 -8.21 -12.03 -2.60
CA VAL A 107 -9.21 -10.95 -2.56
C VAL A 107 -9.85 -10.71 -3.93
N TYR A 108 -9.16 -11.03 -5.03
CA TYR A 108 -9.72 -10.98 -6.37
C TYR A 108 -10.19 -12.36 -6.83
N GLU A 109 -11.38 -12.45 -7.41
CA GLU A 109 -11.89 -13.71 -7.94
C GLU A 109 -11.03 -14.28 -9.09
N ASN A 110 -10.43 -13.39 -9.89
CA ASN A 110 -9.58 -13.72 -11.02
C ASN A 110 -8.69 -12.53 -11.42
N ASP A 111 -7.86 -12.70 -12.45
CA ASP A 111 -6.93 -11.67 -12.94
C ASP A 111 -7.52 -10.70 -13.99
N GLN A 112 -8.84 -10.73 -14.23
CA GLN A 112 -9.53 -9.97 -15.29
C GLN A 112 -10.38 -8.79 -14.77
N TYR A 113 -9.89 -8.04 -13.78
CA TYR A 113 -10.57 -6.85 -13.26
C TYR A 113 -10.08 -5.52 -13.86
N GLY A 114 -9.11 -5.55 -14.78
CA GLY A 114 -8.59 -4.34 -15.44
C GLY A 114 -7.48 -3.62 -14.66
N PHE A 115 -6.57 -4.37 -14.04
CA PHE A 115 -5.37 -3.80 -13.39
C PHE A 115 -4.62 -2.81 -14.28
N GLU A 116 -4.30 -1.64 -13.75
CA GLU A 116 -3.51 -0.60 -14.41
C GLU A 116 -2.53 0.02 -13.40
N ILE A 117 -1.24 0.07 -13.75
CA ILE A 117 -0.22 0.68 -12.88
C ILE A 117 -0.56 2.14 -12.63
N GLY A 118 -0.66 2.53 -11.36
CA GLY A 118 -0.97 3.90 -10.96
C GLY A 118 -2.47 4.21 -10.90
N LYS A 119 -3.34 3.19 -10.99
CA LYS A 119 -4.78 3.31 -10.77
C LYS A 119 -5.21 2.49 -9.57
N ALA A 120 -5.91 3.12 -8.62
CA ALA A 120 -6.49 2.41 -7.50
C ALA A 120 -7.71 1.59 -7.95
N VAL A 121 -8.00 0.50 -7.23
CA VAL A 121 -9.19 -0.32 -7.46
C VAL A 121 -10.16 -0.10 -6.33
N GLU A 122 -11.40 0.27 -6.64
CA GLU A 122 -12.48 0.31 -5.66
C GLU A 122 -12.96 -1.11 -5.38
N MET A 123 -12.67 -1.60 -4.17
CA MET A 123 -13.01 -2.94 -3.71
C MET A 123 -14.40 -3.01 -3.08
N HIS A 124 -14.85 -1.87 -2.53
CA HIS A 124 -16.15 -1.70 -1.91
C HIS A 124 -16.56 -0.23 -2.04
N ALA A 125 -17.82 0.02 -2.41
CA ALA A 125 -18.36 1.38 -2.53
C ALA A 125 -18.76 1.92 -1.14
N GLY A 126 -18.65 3.23 -0.94
CA GLY A 126 -19.16 3.84 0.28
C GLY A 126 -19.06 5.36 0.34
N THR A 127 -19.74 5.93 1.33
CA THR A 127 -19.94 7.38 1.49
C THR A 127 -19.48 7.96 2.82
N ASP A 128 -19.37 7.16 3.87
CA ASP A 128 -19.17 7.69 5.23
C ASP A 128 -17.68 7.88 5.58
N ILE A 129 -16.84 7.00 5.04
CA ILE A 129 -15.40 6.95 5.26
C ILE A 129 -14.71 6.14 4.16
N THR A 130 -13.49 6.52 3.80
CA THR A 130 -12.65 5.75 2.88
C THR A 130 -11.50 5.05 3.62
N VAL A 131 -11.44 3.74 3.49
CA VAL A 131 -10.30 2.91 3.87
C VAL A 131 -9.40 2.72 2.65
N ILE A 132 -8.14 3.15 2.75
CA ILE A 132 -7.14 2.98 1.69
C ILE A 132 -6.12 1.96 2.15
N ALA A 133 -5.99 0.83 1.45
CA ALA A 133 -5.07 -0.23 1.83
C ALA A 133 -4.19 -0.65 0.64
N CYS A 134 -3.09 -1.33 0.93
CA CYS A 134 -2.27 -2.01 -0.08
C CYS A 134 -1.78 -3.36 0.48
N GLY A 135 -1.39 -4.27 -0.41
CA GLY A 135 -0.90 -5.57 0.01
C GLY A 135 -1.94 -6.38 0.82
N PRO A 136 -1.52 -7.21 1.78
CA PRO A 136 -2.42 -8.12 2.48
C PRO A 136 -3.53 -7.42 3.28
N SER A 137 -3.36 -6.14 3.64
CA SER A 137 -4.38 -5.37 4.36
C SER A 137 -5.64 -5.11 3.53
N VAL A 138 -5.58 -5.25 2.20
CA VAL A 138 -6.75 -5.06 1.32
C VAL A 138 -7.83 -6.11 1.58
N TYR A 139 -7.44 -7.37 1.77
CA TYR A 139 -8.38 -8.43 2.14
C TYR A 139 -9.12 -8.08 3.43
N HIS A 140 -8.37 -7.67 4.46
CA HIS A 140 -8.95 -7.30 5.74
C HIS A 140 -9.88 -6.10 5.64
N ALA A 141 -9.54 -5.11 4.82
CA ALA A 141 -10.37 -3.93 4.59
C ALA A 141 -11.71 -4.29 3.93
N THR A 142 -11.71 -5.14 2.90
CA THR A 142 -12.95 -5.61 2.26
C THR A 142 -13.82 -6.39 3.24
N GLN A 143 -13.24 -7.27 4.05
CA GLN A 143 -13.98 -8.00 5.10
C GLN A 143 -14.56 -7.04 6.15
N ALA A 144 -13.81 -6.01 6.53
CA ALA A 144 -14.26 -5.04 7.53
C ALA A 144 -15.42 -4.18 7.01
N ALA A 145 -15.41 -3.77 5.74
CA ALA A 145 -16.49 -3.00 5.14
C ALA A 145 -17.83 -3.75 5.19
N ASP A 146 -17.82 -5.02 4.79
CA ASP A 146 -18.98 -5.91 4.85
C ASP A 146 -19.55 -6.08 6.27
N ILE A 147 -18.67 -6.08 7.28
CA ILE A 147 -19.06 -6.24 8.69
C ILE A 147 -19.63 -4.91 9.22
N LEU A 148 -18.98 -3.78 8.95
CA LEU A 148 -19.42 -2.45 9.39
C LEU A 148 -20.76 -2.06 8.78
N GLU A 149 -21.04 -2.44 7.53
CA GLU A 149 -22.36 -2.24 6.93
C GLU A 149 -23.45 -3.01 7.70
N LYS A 150 -23.16 -4.27 8.06
CA LYS A 150 -24.13 -5.16 8.74
C LYS A 150 -24.33 -4.84 10.21
N GLU A 151 -23.26 -4.49 10.93
CA GLU A 151 -23.27 -4.29 12.39
C GLU A 151 -23.56 -2.84 12.79
N ASP A 152 -23.00 -1.88 12.05
CA ASP A 152 -23.02 -0.46 12.40
C ASP A 152 -23.88 0.38 11.44
N GLY A 153 -24.22 -0.17 10.26
CA GLY A 153 -24.91 0.56 9.20
C GLY A 153 -24.02 1.57 8.48
N LEU A 154 -22.69 1.41 8.56
CA LEU A 154 -21.71 2.32 7.97
C LEU A 154 -21.40 1.94 6.51
N SER A 155 -21.43 2.94 5.64
CA SER A 155 -21.07 2.83 4.23
C SER A 155 -19.59 3.12 4.02
N VAL A 156 -18.76 2.08 4.05
CA VAL A 156 -17.28 2.20 4.00
C VAL A 156 -16.78 1.98 2.57
N ARG A 157 -16.12 2.99 1.99
CA ARG A 157 -15.40 2.84 0.72
C ARG A 157 -14.07 2.13 0.99
N VAL A 158 -13.71 1.13 0.18
CA VAL A 158 -12.40 0.47 0.25
C VAL A 158 -11.66 0.66 -1.05
N LEU A 159 -10.48 1.28 -0.99
CA LEU A 159 -9.57 1.44 -2.13
C LEU A 159 -8.34 0.55 -1.95
N ASN A 160 -8.10 -0.35 -2.90
CA ASN A 160 -6.80 -0.99 -3.06
C ASN A 160 -5.88 -0.05 -3.84
N LEU A 161 -4.94 0.56 -3.14
CA LEU A 161 -3.91 1.41 -3.72
C LEU A 161 -2.63 0.59 -3.94
N HIS A 162 -2.68 -0.32 -4.91
CA HIS A 162 -1.59 -1.26 -5.19
C HIS A 162 -0.34 -0.60 -5.79
N THR A 163 -0.43 0.59 -6.39
CA THR A 163 0.75 1.31 -6.91
C THR A 163 1.05 2.53 -6.05
N LEU A 164 2.12 2.45 -5.26
CA LEU A 164 2.55 3.54 -4.38
C LEU A 164 3.35 4.61 -5.11
N LYS A 165 3.89 4.28 -6.30
CA LYS A 165 4.64 5.19 -7.16
C LYS A 165 4.56 4.72 -8.62
N PRO A 166 3.94 5.48 -9.53
CA PRO A 166 3.13 6.68 -9.29
C PRO A 166 1.85 6.35 -8.50
N ILE A 167 1.45 7.24 -7.59
CA ILE A 167 0.24 7.06 -6.79
C ILE A 167 -0.99 7.59 -7.55
N ASP A 168 -2.16 7.01 -7.34
CA ASP A 168 -3.41 7.52 -7.92
C ASP A 168 -3.93 8.71 -7.12
N GLU A 169 -3.41 9.91 -7.43
CA GLU A 169 -3.80 11.15 -6.77
C GLU A 169 -5.30 11.45 -6.95
N ALA A 170 -5.88 11.10 -8.11
CA ALA A 170 -7.29 11.37 -8.39
C ALA A 170 -8.22 10.55 -7.48
N ALA A 171 -7.91 9.26 -7.26
CA ALA A 171 -8.69 8.42 -6.35
C ALA A 171 -8.60 8.92 -4.89
N ILE A 172 -7.43 9.40 -4.47
CA ILE A 172 -7.24 9.99 -3.14
C ILE A 172 -8.05 11.29 -3.01
N MET A 173 -8.00 12.17 -4.02
CA MET A 173 -8.76 13.42 -4.01
C MET A 173 -10.26 13.18 -3.99
N ALA A 174 -10.76 12.17 -4.72
CA ALA A 174 -12.16 11.78 -4.63
C ALA A 174 -12.54 11.32 -3.20
N ALA A 175 -11.67 10.59 -2.50
CA ALA A 175 -11.91 10.22 -1.12
C ALA A 175 -11.91 11.45 -0.17
N VAL A 176 -11.04 12.43 -0.43
CA VAL A 176 -11.00 13.69 0.34
C VAL A 176 -12.31 14.46 0.17
N GLU A 177 -12.84 14.54 -1.05
CA GLU A 177 -14.05 15.29 -1.37
C GLU A 177 -15.33 14.56 -0.94
N ASP A 178 -15.42 13.27 -1.21
CA ASP A 178 -16.65 12.50 -1.04
C ASP A 178 -16.89 12.10 0.42
N THR A 179 -15.85 11.60 1.11
CA THR A 179 -16.03 10.98 2.44
C THR A 179 -15.46 11.82 3.56
N ARG A 180 -14.48 12.71 3.29
CA ARG A 180 -13.79 13.59 4.26
C ARG A 180 -13.20 12.91 5.51
N ARG A 181 -13.25 11.58 5.55
CA ARG A 181 -12.63 10.69 6.53
C ARG A 181 -11.86 9.65 5.76
N ILE A 182 -10.56 9.53 6.05
CA ILE A 182 -9.65 8.63 5.37
C ILE A 182 -8.78 7.91 6.41
N VAL A 183 -8.69 6.58 6.30
CA VAL A 183 -7.77 5.78 7.12
C VAL A 183 -6.96 4.87 6.22
N THR A 184 -5.64 4.90 6.37
CA THR A 184 -4.74 4.05 5.58
C THR A 184 -4.27 2.85 6.37
N PHE A 185 -4.19 1.67 5.73
CA PHE A 185 -3.66 0.43 6.35
C PHE A 185 -2.54 -0.17 5.50
N GLU A 186 -1.40 -0.41 6.14
CA GLU A 186 -0.23 -1.04 5.50
C GLU A 186 0.54 -1.97 6.45
N ASP A 187 0.97 -3.14 5.95
CA ASP A 187 1.96 -3.99 6.63
C ASP A 187 3.38 -3.44 6.41
N HIS A 188 3.61 -2.25 6.95
CA HIS A 188 4.82 -1.44 6.82
C HIS A 188 4.84 -0.35 7.90
N ASN A 189 6.00 0.25 8.16
CA ASN A 189 6.10 1.39 9.07
C ASN A 189 5.27 2.58 8.56
N ILE A 190 4.52 3.22 9.46
CA ILE A 190 3.68 4.40 9.13
C ILE A 190 4.47 5.62 8.62
N ILE A 191 5.80 5.59 8.76
CA ILE A 191 6.74 6.62 8.30
C ILE A 191 7.25 6.24 6.91
N GLY A 192 6.88 7.03 5.90
CA GLY A 192 7.39 6.92 4.52
C GLY A 192 6.68 5.92 3.61
N GLY A 193 5.74 5.13 4.15
CA GLY A 193 4.92 4.17 3.41
C GLY A 193 3.66 4.76 2.74
N LEU A 194 2.63 3.92 2.59
CA LEU A 194 1.32 4.27 1.99
C LEU A 194 0.70 5.49 2.68
N GLY A 195 0.61 5.47 4.01
CA GLY A 195 -0.05 6.53 4.77
C GLY A 195 0.65 7.88 4.59
N THR A 196 1.98 7.88 4.47
CA THR A 196 2.73 9.12 4.16
C THR A 196 2.46 9.59 2.73
N ALA A 197 2.36 8.66 1.78
CA ALA A 197 2.01 8.98 0.39
C ALA A 197 0.65 9.66 0.25
N VAL A 198 -0.35 9.12 0.93
CA VAL A 198 -1.71 9.66 0.92
C VAL A 198 -1.72 11.02 1.60
N ALA A 199 -0.99 11.16 2.72
CA ALA A 199 -0.83 12.44 3.40
C ALA A 199 -0.20 13.52 2.50
N ASP A 200 0.79 13.17 1.68
CA ASP A 200 1.43 14.12 0.76
C ASP A 200 0.41 14.66 -0.26
N VAL A 201 -0.48 13.81 -0.79
CA VAL A 201 -1.55 14.23 -1.72
C VAL A 201 -2.57 15.12 -1.02
N ILE A 202 -3.03 14.72 0.17
CA ILE A 202 -3.96 15.52 0.97
C ILE A 202 -3.35 16.89 1.26
N ALA A 203 -2.13 16.94 1.78
CA ALA A 203 -1.45 18.19 2.13
C ALA A 203 -1.18 19.09 0.91
N ALA A 204 -0.81 18.51 -0.24
CA ALA A 204 -0.60 19.27 -1.48
C ALA A 204 -1.89 19.91 -2.01
N SER A 205 -3.06 19.33 -1.70
CA SER A 205 -4.35 19.83 -2.19
C SER A 205 -4.88 21.06 -1.44
N GLY A 206 -4.34 21.39 -0.25
CA GLY A 206 -4.95 22.35 0.69
C GLY A 206 -6.16 21.79 1.47
N LYS A 207 -6.68 20.66 1.00
CA LYS A 207 -7.62 19.68 1.53
C LYS A 207 -7.59 19.38 3.04
N GLY A 208 -8.62 19.71 3.80
CA GLY A 208 -8.84 19.29 5.19
C GLY A 208 -9.74 18.05 5.26
N CYS A 209 -9.24 16.97 5.88
CA CYS A 209 -10.04 15.77 6.14
C CYS A 209 -9.59 15.07 7.43
N ALA A 210 -10.49 14.33 8.08
CA ALA A 210 -10.11 13.48 9.20
C ALA A 210 -9.23 12.31 8.70
N PHE A 211 -7.94 12.35 9.00
CA PHE A 211 -6.96 11.40 8.49
C PHE A 211 -6.27 10.60 9.61
N GLU A 212 -6.11 9.29 9.43
CA GLU A 212 -5.32 8.42 10.31
C GLU A 212 -4.49 7.42 9.50
N LYS A 213 -3.26 7.16 9.97
CA LYS A 213 -2.37 6.14 9.42
C LYS A 213 -2.30 4.96 10.37
N VAL A 214 -2.55 3.76 9.86
CA VAL A 214 -2.45 2.50 10.60
C VAL A 214 -1.45 1.59 9.91
N GLY A 215 -0.56 1.03 10.71
CA GLY A 215 0.58 0.24 10.27
C GLY A 215 1.49 0.02 11.48
N ILE A 216 2.74 -0.32 11.21
CA ILE A 216 3.73 -0.55 12.27
C ILE A 216 4.21 0.82 12.77
N PRO A 217 4.17 1.10 14.08
CA PRO A 217 4.72 2.34 14.63
C PRO A 217 6.26 2.37 14.51
N ASP A 218 6.89 3.45 14.97
CA ASP A 218 8.36 3.59 14.94
C ASP A 218 9.04 2.70 15.99
N GLU A 219 9.02 1.40 15.72
CA GLU A 219 9.61 0.35 16.55
C GLU A 219 10.02 -0.85 15.70
N TYR A 220 10.81 -1.73 16.30
CA TYR A 220 11.15 -3.01 15.68
C TYR A 220 10.02 -4.01 15.85
N SER A 221 9.70 -4.71 14.76
CA SER A 221 8.66 -5.73 14.72
C SER A 221 8.95 -6.90 15.66
N MET A 222 7.91 -7.34 16.37
CA MET A 222 7.94 -8.54 17.21
C MET A 222 8.07 -9.83 16.39
N ILE A 223 8.30 -10.94 17.10
CA ILE A 223 8.36 -12.29 16.54
C ILE A 223 7.09 -13.03 16.91
N GLY A 224 6.41 -13.63 15.94
CA GLY A 224 5.14 -14.34 16.13
C GLY A 224 4.64 -14.99 14.85
N TYR A 225 3.43 -15.54 14.88
CA TYR A 225 2.73 -15.90 13.65
C TYR A 225 2.31 -14.62 12.92
N PRO A 226 2.36 -14.56 11.57
CA PRO A 226 2.01 -13.36 10.82
C PRO A 226 0.65 -12.75 11.22
N GLU A 227 -0.37 -13.58 11.41
CA GLU A 227 -1.71 -13.19 11.85
C GLU A 227 -1.71 -12.54 13.25
N ASP A 228 -0.92 -13.06 14.20
CA ASP A 228 -0.81 -12.49 15.54
C ASP A 228 -0.11 -11.13 15.49
N ILE A 229 0.90 -10.99 14.63
CA ILE A 229 1.62 -9.72 14.43
C ILE A 229 0.68 -8.69 13.79
N GLN A 230 -0.11 -9.09 12.80
CA GLN A 230 -1.09 -8.23 12.14
C GLN A 230 -2.16 -7.74 13.13
N ASN A 231 -2.69 -8.63 13.98
CA ASN A 231 -3.63 -8.25 15.04
C ASN A 231 -3.00 -7.30 16.06
N HIS A 232 -1.75 -7.56 16.46
CA HIS A 232 -1.01 -6.70 17.38
C HIS A 232 -0.89 -5.27 16.85
N TYR A 233 -0.60 -5.11 15.56
CA TYR A 233 -0.47 -3.81 14.90
C TYR A 233 -1.79 -3.24 14.35
N ARG A 234 -2.93 -3.91 14.59
CA ARG A 234 -4.27 -3.47 14.14
C ARG A 234 -4.40 -3.35 12.62
N ILE A 235 -3.67 -4.18 11.88
CA ILE A 235 -3.71 -4.23 10.40
C ILE A 235 -4.54 -5.41 9.86
N ASP A 236 -5.19 -6.15 10.77
CA ASP A 236 -6.17 -7.19 10.47
C ASP A 236 -7.61 -6.63 10.47
N THR A 237 -8.59 -7.51 10.23
CA THR A 237 -10.00 -7.11 10.14
C THR A 237 -10.49 -6.45 11.43
N ASP A 238 -10.18 -7.03 12.61
CA ASP A 238 -10.60 -6.48 13.90
C ASP A 238 -10.00 -5.09 14.16
N GLY A 239 -8.72 -4.90 13.83
CA GLY A 239 -8.06 -3.60 13.92
C GLY A 239 -8.71 -2.55 13.01
N ILE A 240 -9.09 -2.93 11.79
CA ILE A 240 -9.79 -2.03 10.86
C ILE A 240 -11.17 -1.64 11.40
N LEU A 241 -11.95 -2.58 11.94
CA LEU A 241 -13.24 -2.30 12.58
C LEU A 241 -13.09 -1.27 13.71
N GLU A 242 -12.14 -1.50 14.61
CA GLU A 242 -11.83 -0.60 15.74
C GLU A 242 -11.48 0.81 15.23
N LYS A 243 -10.61 0.88 14.23
CA LYS A 243 -10.07 2.15 13.71
C LYS A 243 -11.10 2.95 12.92
N VAL A 244 -11.93 2.29 12.11
CA VAL A 244 -13.04 2.97 11.43
C VAL A 244 -14.01 3.56 12.44
N ARG A 245 -14.46 2.78 13.42
CA ARG A 245 -15.34 3.28 14.50
C ARG A 245 -14.72 4.46 15.26
N GLN A 246 -13.41 4.41 15.52
CA GLN A 246 -12.69 5.52 16.16
C GLN A 246 -12.69 6.79 15.30
N VAL A 247 -12.41 6.68 14.00
CA VAL A 247 -12.29 7.85 13.09
C VAL A 247 -13.65 8.45 12.76
N MET A 248 -14.72 7.66 12.76
CA MET A 248 -16.09 8.17 12.63
C MET A 248 -16.46 9.16 13.75
N GLY A 249 -15.86 9.03 14.94
CA GLY A 249 -16.06 9.95 16.06
C GLY A 249 -15.22 11.24 15.99
N ARG A 250 -14.44 11.46 14.93
CA ARG A 250 -13.68 12.70 14.74
C ARG A 250 -14.52 13.73 14.00
N ASP A 251 -14.60 14.92 14.58
CA ASP A 251 -15.18 16.08 13.91
C ASP A 251 -14.25 16.58 12.80
N PHE A 252 -14.85 17.03 11.70
CA PHE A 252 -14.21 17.90 10.71
C PHE A 252 -15.15 19.08 10.48
N GLU A 253 -14.64 20.25 10.08
CA GLU A 253 -15.50 21.40 9.80
C GLU A 253 -16.34 21.12 8.54
N GLU A 254 -17.63 20.81 8.72
CA GLU A 254 -18.56 20.54 7.61
C GLU A 254 -18.61 21.71 6.61
N ASP A 255 -18.41 22.93 7.11
CA ASP A 255 -18.54 24.22 6.40
C ASP A 255 -17.20 24.82 5.91
N GLU A 256 -16.10 24.05 5.82
CA GLU A 256 -14.94 24.50 5.02
C GLU A 256 -15.37 24.57 3.55
N ASP A 257 -15.94 25.71 3.17
CA ASP A 257 -16.30 26.00 1.79
C ASP A 257 -15.00 26.19 0.98
N TRP A 258 -14.56 25.10 0.36
CA TRP A 258 -13.38 25.07 -0.52
C TRP A 258 -13.48 26.06 -1.69
N GLU A 259 -14.65 26.67 -1.93
CA GLU A 259 -14.87 27.69 -2.95
C GLU A 259 -14.49 29.11 -2.52
N ASP A 260 -14.30 29.38 -1.21
CA ASP A 260 -14.03 30.73 -0.69
C ASP A 260 -12.54 31.15 -0.73
N GLU A 261 -11.61 30.24 -1.08
CA GLU A 261 -10.18 30.53 -1.19
C GLU A 261 -9.66 30.40 -2.64
N VAL A 262 -9.84 31.47 -3.45
CA VAL A 262 -9.16 31.67 -4.75
C VAL A 262 -8.47 33.03 -4.80
#